data_AF-A0A7L4K444-F1
#
_entry.id   AF-A0A7L4K444-F1
#
_cell.length_a   1.000
_cell.length_b   1.000
_cell.length_c   1.000
_cell.angle_alpha   90.00
_cell.angle_beta   90.00
_cell.angle_gamma   90.00
#
_symmetry.space_group_name_H-M   'P 1'
#
loop_
_entity.id
_entity.type
_entity.pdbx_description
1 polymer ?
#
loop_
_entity_poly.entity_id
_entity_poly.type
_entity_poly.pdbx_seq_one_letter_code
_entity_poly.pdbx_strand_id
1 'polypeptide(L)'
;WLVIDRKVYDVGKFSKRHPGGSRVISHYAGQDATDAFIAFHNDKSLVKKYLKSLLIGELSPDQPSFESNKKKSLLEDFRELRCTVEKMGLLRPNYTFFFLIFLHLLMLDAASWLVVWYFGISLVPFVAGMMLFTTAQIQMGWFQHDLGHCSVFRKPKWNRLLQIVAIDVLKGGSASWWNHLHNQHHAKPNCFRKDPDLNMHPLLFSLGKTLSIEV
;
A
#
# COMPACT_ATOMS: atom_id res chain seq x y z
N TRP A 1 -9.26 14.57 -16.45
CA TRP A 1 -10.27 13.50 -16.43
C TRP A 1 -9.60 12.16 -16.15
N LEU A 2 -10.37 11.12 -15.83
CA LEU A 2 -9.91 9.72 -15.71
C LEU A 2 -10.87 8.81 -16.48
N VAL A 3 -10.36 7.70 -16.99
CA VAL A 3 -11.20 6.61 -17.51
C VAL A 3 -11.24 5.47 -16.49
N ILE A 4 -12.44 4.99 -16.17
CA ILE A 4 -12.66 3.79 -15.35
C ILE A 4 -13.77 2.98 -16.03
N ASP A 5 -13.46 1.74 -16.43
CA ASP A 5 -14.38 0.84 -17.12
C ASP A 5 -15.01 1.51 -18.36
N ARG A 6 -14.15 2.09 -19.20
CA ARG A 6 -14.48 2.89 -20.40
C ARG A 6 -15.29 4.18 -20.15
N LYS A 7 -15.72 4.45 -18.93
CA LYS A 7 -16.44 5.66 -18.55
C LYS A 7 -15.47 6.77 -18.22
N VAL A 8 -15.77 7.98 -18.70
CA VAL A 8 -14.94 9.17 -18.54
C VAL A 8 -15.49 10.01 -17.38
N TYR A 9 -14.63 10.33 -16.42
CA TYR A 9 -15.00 11.08 -15.22
C TYR A 9 -14.22 12.39 -15.10
N ASP A 10 -14.93 13.48 -14.82
CA ASP A 10 -14.31 14.74 -14.41
C ASP A 10 -13.99 14.76 -12.91
N VAL A 11 -12.73 14.50 -12.60
CA VAL A 11 -12.19 14.51 -11.24
C VAL A 11 -11.49 15.83 -10.87
N GLY A 12 -11.59 16.89 -11.68
CA GLY A 12 -10.83 18.14 -11.47
C GLY A 12 -11.04 18.72 -10.07
N LYS A 13 -12.29 19.03 -9.72
CA LYS A 13 -12.65 19.54 -8.37
C LYS A 13 -12.57 18.44 -7.30
N PHE A 14 -12.92 17.21 -7.65
CA PHE A 14 -12.96 16.08 -6.71
C PHE A 14 -11.56 15.68 -6.22
N SER A 15 -10.53 15.85 -7.04
CA SER A 15 -9.14 15.48 -6.72
C SER A 15 -8.66 16.06 -5.38
N LYS A 16 -9.04 17.31 -5.07
CA LYS A 16 -8.68 18.00 -3.82
C LYS A 16 -9.40 17.45 -2.58
N ARG A 17 -10.50 16.73 -2.76
CA ARG A 17 -11.33 16.15 -1.70
C ARG A 17 -11.21 14.63 -1.62
N HIS A 18 -10.42 14.03 -2.51
CA HIS A 18 -10.27 12.60 -2.57
C HIS A 18 -9.58 12.08 -1.30
N PRO A 19 -10.13 11.06 -0.60
CA PRO A 19 -9.55 10.54 0.64
C PRO A 19 -8.11 10.02 0.50
N GLY A 20 -7.73 9.49 -0.68
CA GLY A 20 -6.36 9.06 -0.98
C GLY A 20 -5.41 10.20 -1.38
N GLY A 21 -5.89 11.45 -1.37
CA GLY A 21 -5.14 12.64 -1.78
C GLY A 21 -5.18 12.93 -3.27
N SER A 22 -4.88 14.18 -3.63
CA SER A 22 -4.92 14.70 -5.00
C SER A 22 -3.77 14.16 -5.87
N ARG A 23 -2.61 13.91 -5.27
CA ARG A 23 -1.40 13.46 -5.97
C ARG A 23 -1.58 12.09 -6.61
N VAL A 24 -2.17 11.13 -5.90
CA VAL A 24 -2.50 9.80 -6.44
C VAL A 24 -3.40 9.91 -7.68
N ILE A 25 -4.45 10.73 -7.64
CA ILE A 25 -5.31 10.97 -8.80
C ILE A 25 -4.53 11.59 -9.96
N SER A 26 -3.68 12.57 -9.68
CA SER A 26 -2.91 13.28 -10.71
C SER A 26 -1.98 12.35 -11.50
N HIS A 27 -1.51 11.26 -10.91
CA HIS A 27 -0.63 10.29 -11.57
C HIS A 27 -1.28 9.56 -12.75
N TYR A 28 -2.61 9.50 -12.76
CA TYR A 28 -3.43 8.87 -13.79
C TYR A 28 -4.22 9.88 -14.63
N ALA A 29 -3.98 11.18 -14.49
CA ALA A 29 -4.71 12.19 -15.26
C ALA A 29 -4.63 11.88 -16.77
N GLY A 30 -5.81 11.79 -17.41
CA GLY A 30 -5.96 11.47 -18.82
C GLY A 30 -5.77 9.99 -19.21
N GLN A 31 -5.56 9.10 -18.25
CA GLN A 31 -5.31 7.67 -18.49
C GLN A 31 -6.53 6.81 -18.13
N ASP A 32 -6.54 5.57 -18.65
CA ASP A 32 -7.33 4.47 -18.11
C ASP A 32 -6.74 4.01 -16.77
N ALA A 33 -7.50 4.29 -15.70
CA ALA A 33 -7.17 4.00 -14.33
C ALA A 33 -7.99 2.81 -13.77
N THR A 34 -8.63 2.00 -14.63
CA THR A 34 -9.56 0.93 -14.19
C THR A 34 -8.92 -0.02 -13.20
N ASP A 35 -7.74 -0.57 -13.53
CA ASP A 35 -7.07 -1.56 -12.67
C ASP A 35 -6.60 -0.95 -11.35
N ALA A 36 -6.08 0.28 -11.39
CA ALA A 36 -5.70 1.03 -10.20
C ALA A 36 -6.93 1.33 -9.31
N PHE A 37 -8.03 1.76 -9.92
CA PHE A 37 -9.27 2.01 -9.22
C PHE A 37 -9.77 0.76 -8.50
N ILE A 38 -9.74 -0.40 -9.16
CA ILE A 38 -10.12 -1.70 -8.57
C ILE A 38 -9.17 -2.08 -7.43
N ALA A 39 -7.86 -1.83 -7.57
CA ALA A 39 -6.87 -2.17 -6.55
C ALA A 39 -6.99 -1.34 -5.27
N PHE A 40 -7.24 -0.03 -5.38
CA PHE A 40 -7.27 0.88 -4.23
C PHE A 40 -8.63 0.95 -3.51
N HIS A 41 -9.73 0.57 -4.16
CA HIS A 41 -11.08 0.77 -3.62
C HIS A 41 -11.77 -0.54 -3.22
N ASN A 42 -11.60 -0.91 -1.95
CA ASN A 42 -12.23 -2.10 -1.37
C ASN A 42 -13.77 -2.01 -1.30
N ASP A 43 -14.32 -0.83 -0.99
CA ASP A 43 -15.78 -0.61 -0.91
C ASP A 43 -16.32 -0.02 -2.22
N LYS A 44 -16.57 -0.91 -3.19
CA LYS A 44 -17.14 -0.53 -4.49
C LYS A 44 -18.51 0.14 -4.36
N SER A 45 -19.28 -0.19 -3.33
CA SER A 45 -20.64 0.34 -3.12
C SER A 45 -20.61 1.82 -2.70
N LEU A 46 -19.67 2.18 -1.82
CA LEU A 46 -19.43 3.54 -1.37
C LEU A 46 -18.94 4.40 -2.54
N VAL A 47 -17.92 3.92 -3.26
CA VAL A 47 -17.27 4.73 -4.31
C VAL A 47 -18.19 4.97 -5.50
N LYS A 48 -19.06 4.00 -5.84
CA LYS A 48 -20.07 4.17 -6.90
C LYS A 48 -21.00 5.37 -6.66
N LYS A 49 -21.27 5.72 -5.39
CA LYS A 49 -22.09 6.91 -5.04
C LYS A 49 -21.41 8.21 -5.48
N TYR A 50 -20.09 8.30 -5.31
CA TYR A 50 -19.30 9.46 -5.73
C TYR A 50 -19.12 9.52 -7.25
N LEU A 51 -18.89 8.38 -7.90
CA LEU A 51 -18.65 8.32 -9.35
C LEU A 51 -19.83 8.84 -10.17
N LYS A 52 -21.08 8.62 -9.72
CA LYS A 52 -22.28 9.02 -10.46
C LYS A 52 -22.30 10.51 -10.80
N SER A 53 -21.89 11.38 -9.88
CA SER A 53 -21.86 12.84 -10.10
C SER A 53 -20.67 13.32 -10.92
N LEU A 54 -19.66 12.47 -11.13
CA LEU A 54 -18.42 12.81 -11.83
C LEU A 54 -18.42 12.33 -13.29
N LEU A 55 -19.39 11.48 -13.67
CA LEU A 55 -19.48 10.91 -15.01
C LEU A 55 -19.82 11.98 -16.03
N ILE A 56 -19.00 12.11 -17.07
CA ILE A 56 -19.21 13.08 -18.17
C ILE A 56 -19.44 12.41 -19.52
N GLY A 57 -19.16 11.11 -19.66
CA GLY A 57 -19.38 10.37 -20.90
C GLY A 57 -18.69 9.01 -20.89
N GLU A 58 -18.54 8.43 -22.07
CA GLU A 58 -17.87 7.13 -22.30
C GLU A 58 -16.90 7.25 -23.47
N LEU A 59 -15.87 6.41 -23.48
CA LEU A 59 -14.93 6.32 -24.59
C LEU A 59 -15.65 5.82 -25.85
N SER A 60 -15.31 6.44 -26.99
CA SER A 60 -15.80 6.02 -28.30
C SER A 60 -15.51 4.52 -28.55
N PRO A 61 -16.40 3.78 -29.25
CA PRO A 61 -16.25 2.33 -29.42
C PRO A 61 -14.92 1.89 -30.07
N ASP A 62 -14.36 2.71 -30.94
CA ASP A 62 -13.07 2.51 -31.62
C ASP A 62 -11.86 2.75 -30.70
N GLN A 63 -12.04 3.45 -29.57
CA GLN A 63 -10.95 3.75 -28.65
C GLN A 63 -10.65 2.57 -27.73
N PRO A 64 -9.39 2.14 -27.60
CA PRO A 64 -9.01 1.07 -26.68
C PRO A 64 -9.16 1.51 -25.22
N SER A 65 -9.50 0.56 -24.33
CA SER A 65 -9.60 0.77 -22.88
C SER A 65 -8.30 0.42 -22.15
N PHE A 66 -7.18 0.84 -22.71
CA PHE A 66 -5.85 0.67 -22.13
C PHE A 66 -4.85 1.65 -22.77
N GLU A 67 -3.78 1.94 -22.06
CA GLU A 67 -2.72 2.82 -22.56
C GLU A 67 -1.92 2.17 -23.70
N SER A 68 -1.64 2.91 -24.76
CA SER A 68 -0.93 2.41 -25.95
C SER A 68 0.47 1.86 -25.66
N ASN A 69 1.11 2.31 -24.57
CA ASN A 69 2.42 1.84 -24.13
C ASN A 69 2.38 0.54 -23.31
N LYS A 70 1.20 0.01 -22.98
CA LYS A 70 1.05 -1.24 -22.22
C LYS A 70 0.80 -2.41 -23.15
N LYS A 71 1.42 -3.56 -22.84
CA LYS A 71 1.14 -4.82 -23.52
C LYS A 71 -0.24 -5.33 -23.08
N LYS A 72 -1.16 -5.48 -24.04
CA LYS A 72 -2.53 -5.94 -23.78
C LYS A 72 -2.56 -7.33 -23.14
N SER A 73 -1.74 -8.27 -23.63
CA SER A 73 -1.67 -9.64 -23.08
C SER A 73 -1.33 -9.63 -21.59
N LEU A 74 -0.33 -8.85 -21.17
CA LEU A 74 0.07 -8.75 -19.77
C LEU A 74 -1.07 -8.23 -18.88
N LEU A 75 -1.86 -7.26 -19.37
CA LEU A 75 -3.02 -6.75 -18.63
C LEU A 75 -4.09 -7.82 -18.46
N GLU A 76 -4.32 -8.62 -19.50
CA GLU A 76 -5.28 -9.73 -19.46
C GLU A 76 -4.81 -10.82 -18.48
N ASP A 77 -3.52 -11.19 -18.52
CA ASP A 77 -2.92 -12.16 -17.59
C ASP A 77 -3.07 -11.72 -16.13
N PHE A 78 -2.80 -10.45 -15.80
CA PHE A 78 -2.97 -9.92 -14.44
C PHE A 78 -4.44 -9.91 -13.99
N ARG A 79 -5.38 -9.58 -14.90
CA ARG A 79 -6.81 -9.60 -14.60
C ARG A 79 -7.32 -11.02 -14.37
N GLU A 80 -6.84 -11.98 -15.15
CA GLU A 80 -7.14 -13.40 -14.96
C GLU A 80 -6.58 -13.90 -13.62
N LEU A 81 -5.30 -13.62 -13.33
CA LEU A 81 -4.67 -13.97 -12.06
C LEU A 81 -5.48 -13.43 -10.87
N ARG A 82 -5.88 -12.16 -10.92
CA ARG A 82 -6.70 -11.55 -9.88
C ARG A 82 -8.04 -12.27 -9.71
N CYS A 83 -8.73 -12.55 -10.81
CA CYS A 83 -10.00 -13.28 -10.81
C CYS A 83 -9.85 -14.66 -10.16
N THR A 84 -8.78 -15.39 -10.48
CA THR A 84 -8.45 -16.70 -9.90
C THR A 84 -8.18 -16.58 -8.40
N VAL A 85 -7.34 -15.63 -7.97
CA VAL A 85 -7.03 -15.37 -6.55
C VAL A 85 -8.29 -15.01 -5.75
N GLU A 86 -9.18 -14.19 -6.32
CA GLU A 86 -10.47 -13.83 -5.71
C GLU A 86 -11.41 -15.05 -5.60
N LYS A 87 -11.52 -15.87 -6.67
CA LYS A 87 -12.33 -17.10 -6.67
C LYS A 87 -11.84 -18.14 -5.66
N MET A 88 -10.53 -18.28 -5.52
CA MET A 88 -9.91 -19.17 -4.54
C MET A 88 -10.09 -18.66 -3.10
N GLY A 89 -10.54 -17.42 -2.90
CA GLY A 89 -10.74 -16.84 -1.58
C GLY A 89 -9.45 -16.52 -0.83
N LEU A 90 -8.31 -16.43 -1.54
CA LEU A 90 -6.99 -16.19 -0.95
C LEU A 90 -6.84 -14.78 -0.34
N LEU A 91 -7.74 -13.86 -0.67
CA LEU A 91 -7.78 -12.50 -0.10
C LEU A 91 -8.58 -12.41 1.21
N ARG A 92 -9.07 -13.54 1.76
CA ARG A 92 -9.79 -13.53 3.04
C ARG A 92 -8.79 -13.47 4.21
N PRO A 93 -8.95 -12.52 5.15
CA PRO A 93 -8.04 -12.41 6.27
C PRO A 93 -8.17 -13.62 7.21
N ASN A 94 -7.02 -14.11 7.69
CA ASN A 94 -6.95 -15.10 8.76
C ASN A 94 -6.66 -14.38 10.10
N TYR A 95 -7.70 -14.16 10.90
CA TYR A 95 -7.56 -13.41 12.15
C TYR A 95 -6.69 -14.12 13.18
N THR A 96 -6.75 -15.45 13.26
CA THR A 96 -5.93 -16.23 14.19
C THR A 96 -4.44 -16.08 13.85
N PHE A 97 -4.09 -16.17 12.57
CA PHE A 97 -2.72 -15.95 12.12
C PHE A 97 -2.20 -14.57 12.54
N PHE A 98 -2.93 -13.50 12.21
CA PHE A 98 -2.48 -12.15 12.54
C PHE A 98 -2.48 -11.86 14.05
N PHE A 99 -3.41 -12.44 14.81
CA PHE A 99 -3.41 -12.36 16.26
C PHE A 99 -2.17 -13.03 16.87
N LEU A 100 -1.83 -14.24 16.42
CA LEU A 100 -0.65 -14.96 16.89
C LEU A 100 0.65 -14.26 16.51
N ILE A 101 0.72 -13.68 15.31
CA ILE A 101 1.85 -12.83 14.91
C ILE A 101 1.95 -11.64 15.88
N PHE A 102 0.87 -10.89 16.10
CA PHE A 102 0.92 -9.73 16.99
C PHE A 102 1.33 -10.10 18.42
N LEU A 103 0.81 -11.21 18.95
CA LEU A 103 1.19 -11.74 20.27
C LEU A 103 2.68 -12.13 20.32
N HIS A 104 3.18 -12.82 19.29
CA HIS A 104 4.59 -13.18 19.16
C HIS A 104 5.51 -11.94 19.20
N LEU A 105 5.12 -10.87 18.50
CA LEU A 105 5.89 -9.62 18.50
C LEU A 105 5.97 -8.97 19.89
N LEU A 106 4.84 -8.90 20.60
CA LEU A 106 4.80 -8.37 21.96
C LEU A 106 5.63 -9.22 22.94
N MET A 107 5.58 -10.54 22.78
CA MET A 107 6.38 -11.46 23.59
C MET A 107 7.88 -11.31 23.33
N LEU A 108 8.32 -11.19 22.07
CA LEU A 108 9.73 -10.97 21.74
C LEU A 108 10.25 -9.62 22.26
N ASP A 109 9.44 -8.57 22.13
CA ASP A 109 9.79 -7.24 22.65
C ASP A 109 9.93 -7.29 24.18
N ALA A 110 8.94 -7.82 24.89
CA ALA A 110 9.02 -8.00 26.34
C ALA A 110 10.21 -8.88 26.77
N ALA A 111 10.48 -9.96 26.05
CA ALA A 111 11.61 -10.83 26.31
C ALA A 111 12.96 -10.10 26.17
N SER A 112 13.10 -9.22 25.18
CA SER A 112 14.29 -8.37 25.04
C SER A 112 14.54 -7.55 26.31
N TRP A 113 13.52 -6.83 26.78
CA TRP A 113 13.62 -5.99 27.97
C TRP A 113 13.92 -6.82 29.23
N LEU A 114 13.28 -7.98 29.37
CA LEU A 114 13.51 -8.89 30.50
C LEU A 114 14.93 -9.45 30.53
N VAL A 115 15.52 -9.78 29.37
CA VAL A 115 16.91 -10.25 29.28
C VAL A 115 17.87 -9.20 29.83
N VAL A 116 17.74 -7.95 29.38
CA VAL A 116 18.62 -6.85 29.84
C VAL A 116 18.36 -6.51 31.30
N TRP A 117 17.10 -6.51 31.73
CA TRP A 117 16.72 -6.18 33.11
C TRP A 117 17.24 -7.22 34.11
N TYR A 118 17.11 -8.52 33.80
CA TYR A 118 17.47 -9.60 34.73
C TYR A 118 18.97 -9.95 34.70
N PHE A 119 19.58 -10.04 33.51
CA PHE A 119 20.98 -10.44 33.35
C PHE A 119 21.96 -9.26 33.26
N GLY A 120 21.45 -8.03 33.26
CA GLY A 120 22.23 -6.80 33.19
C GLY A 120 22.72 -6.45 31.78
N ILE A 121 23.58 -5.44 31.70
CA ILE A 121 24.06 -4.83 30.44
C ILE A 121 25.43 -5.36 29.96
N SER A 122 25.84 -6.53 30.44
CA SER A 122 27.05 -7.17 29.93
C SER A 122 26.88 -7.53 28.43
N LEU A 123 28.00 -7.71 27.71
CA LEU A 123 27.98 -7.84 26.25
C LEU A 123 26.99 -8.90 25.74
N VAL A 124 26.94 -10.07 26.38
CA VAL A 124 26.12 -11.21 25.93
C VAL A 124 24.61 -10.93 26.09
N PRO A 125 24.07 -10.64 27.29
CA PRO A 125 22.66 -10.24 27.44
C PRO A 125 22.28 -9.03 26.60
N PHE A 126 23.16 -8.03 26.47
CA PHE A 126 22.90 -6.85 25.66
C PHE A 126 22.71 -7.21 24.18
N VAL A 127 23.63 -7.98 23.60
CA VAL A 127 23.51 -8.43 22.20
C VAL A 127 22.31 -9.34 22.02
N ALA A 128 22.03 -10.25 22.96
CA ALA A 128 20.86 -11.12 22.89
C ALA A 128 19.54 -10.32 22.91
N GLY A 129 19.40 -9.37 23.84
CA GLY A 129 18.25 -8.47 23.89
C GLY A 129 18.12 -7.65 22.61
N MET A 130 19.21 -7.04 22.15
CA MET A 130 19.24 -6.26 20.90
C MET A 130 18.75 -7.09 19.69
N MET A 131 19.18 -8.35 19.58
CA MET A 131 18.73 -9.24 18.49
C MET A 131 17.23 -9.50 18.57
N LEU A 132 16.71 -9.87 19.77
CA LEU A 132 15.28 -10.10 19.98
C LEU A 132 14.45 -8.85 19.65
N PHE A 133 14.87 -7.68 20.16
CA PHE A 133 14.22 -6.41 19.89
C PHE A 133 14.23 -6.08 18.41
N THR A 134 15.39 -6.21 17.75
CA THR A 134 15.53 -5.89 16.33
C THR A 134 14.62 -6.77 15.47
N THR A 135 14.58 -8.08 15.75
CA THR A 135 13.68 -9.00 15.06
C THR A 135 12.21 -8.60 15.28
N ALA A 136 11.80 -8.33 16.52
CA ALA A 136 10.44 -7.90 16.84
C ALA A 136 10.08 -6.60 16.09
N GLN A 137 10.99 -5.62 16.07
CA GLN A 137 10.77 -4.33 15.44
C GLN A 137 10.69 -4.40 13.91
N ILE A 138 11.51 -5.23 13.25
CA ILE A 138 11.43 -5.46 11.80
C ILE A 138 10.09 -6.11 11.46
N GLN A 139 9.73 -7.18 12.16
CA GLN A 139 8.47 -7.90 11.90
C GLN A 139 7.23 -7.04 12.22
N MET A 140 7.28 -6.19 13.25
CA MET A 140 6.23 -5.19 13.53
C MET A 140 6.07 -4.20 12.37
N GLY A 141 7.16 -3.87 11.65
CA GLY A 141 7.10 -3.04 10.43
C GLY A 141 6.30 -3.70 9.30
N TRP A 142 6.43 -5.01 9.12
CA TRP A 142 5.64 -5.77 8.14
C TRP A 142 4.18 -5.93 8.60
N PHE A 143 3.97 -6.18 9.89
CA PHE A 143 2.61 -6.26 10.45
C PHE A 143 1.87 -4.93 10.29
N GLN A 144 2.50 -3.78 10.57
CA GLN A 144 1.86 -2.47 10.34
C GLN A 144 1.66 -2.17 8.85
N HIS A 145 2.54 -2.66 7.97
CA HIS A 145 2.37 -2.55 6.52
C HIS A 145 1.07 -3.23 6.07
N ASP A 146 0.83 -4.46 6.53
CA ASP A 146 -0.40 -5.21 6.18
C ASP A 146 -1.66 -4.56 6.74
N LEU A 147 -1.56 -3.94 7.93
CA LEU A 147 -2.62 -3.09 8.47
C LEU A 147 -2.86 -1.86 7.59
N GLY A 148 -1.81 -1.20 7.10
CA GLY A 148 -1.91 -0.07 6.18
C GLY A 148 -2.63 -0.41 4.86
N HIS A 149 -2.41 -1.63 4.35
CA HIS A 149 -3.13 -2.17 3.18
C HIS A 149 -4.56 -2.64 3.46
N CYS A 150 -5.00 -2.55 4.71
CA CYS A 150 -6.29 -3.06 5.17
C CYS A 150 -6.46 -4.58 5.00
N SER A 151 -5.37 -5.35 5.09
CA SER A 151 -5.36 -6.80 4.85
C SER A 151 -5.68 -7.65 6.08
N VAL A 152 -5.61 -7.09 7.29
CA VAL A 152 -5.77 -7.85 8.55
C VAL A 152 -7.23 -7.97 8.97
N PHE A 153 -8.02 -6.90 8.84
CA PHE A 153 -9.45 -6.88 9.15
C PHE A 153 -10.29 -6.57 7.93
N ARG A 154 -11.53 -7.09 7.88
CA ARG A 154 -12.48 -6.77 6.79
C ARG A 154 -12.90 -5.30 6.77
N LYS A 155 -12.99 -4.66 7.94
CA LYS A 155 -13.39 -3.25 8.06
C LYS A 155 -12.14 -2.37 8.15
N PRO A 156 -11.92 -1.41 7.23
CA PRO A 156 -10.75 -0.53 7.23
C PRO A 156 -10.53 0.23 8.55
N LYS A 157 -11.61 0.55 9.28
CA LYS A 157 -11.53 1.24 10.58
C LYS A 157 -10.66 0.48 11.61
N TRP A 158 -10.79 -0.85 11.68
CA TRP A 158 -10.03 -1.66 12.64
C TRP A 158 -8.56 -1.78 12.24
N ASN A 159 -8.29 -1.91 10.94
CA ASN A 159 -6.93 -1.86 10.43
C ASN A 159 -6.26 -0.54 10.79
N ARG A 160 -6.94 0.59 10.54
CA ARG A 160 -6.38 1.91 10.84
C ARG A 160 -6.12 2.12 12.33
N LEU A 161 -7.03 1.69 13.19
CA LEU A 161 -6.84 1.78 14.64
C LEU A 161 -5.61 0.99 15.09
N LEU A 162 -5.50 -0.27 14.67
CA LEU A 162 -4.38 -1.12 15.07
C LEU A 162 -3.06 -0.69 14.40
N GLN A 163 -3.10 -0.13 13.19
CA GLN A 163 -1.93 0.46 12.54
C GLN A 163 -1.37 1.60 13.38
N ILE A 164 -2.23 2.50 13.89
CA ILE A 164 -1.82 3.61 14.76
C ILE A 164 -1.15 3.08 16.03
N VAL A 165 -1.71 2.04 16.65
CA VAL A 165 -1.05 1.40 17.80
C VAL A 165 0.32 0.84 17.41
N ALA A 166 0.40 0.12 16.29
CA ALA A 166 1.63 -0.53 15.86
C ALA A 166 2.74 0.46 15.48
N ILE A 167 2.45 1.50 14.69
CA ILE A 167 3.49 2.42 14.20
C ILE A 167 3.62 3.68 15.06
N ASP A 168 2.53 4.33 15.48
CA ASP A 168 2.60 5.58 16.22
C ASP A 168 3.00 5.33 17.69
N VAL A 169 2.42 4.32 18.34
CA VAL A 169 2.70 4.03 19.77
C VAL A 169 3.92 3.14 19.95
N LEU A 170 3.95 1.96 19.31
CA LEU A 170 4.99 0.96 19.58
C LEU A 170 6.32 1.25 18.85
N LYS A 171 6.30 1.98 17.72
CA LYS A 171 7.50 2.28 16.93
C LYS A 171 7.90 3.76 16.92
N GLY A 172 7.01 4.66 17.34
CA GLY A 172 7.26 6.12 17.31
C GLY A 172 7.25 6.75 15.91
N GLY A 173 6.64 6.08 14.92
CA GLY A 173 6.42 6.61 13.57
C GLY A 173 5.06 7.31 13.42
N SER A 174 4.59 7.49 12.18
CA SER A 174 3.24 8.01 11.93
C SER A 174 2.53 7.21 10.85
N ALA A 175 1.38 6.62 11.19
CA ALA A 175 0.53 5.90 10.25
C ALA A 175 0.05 6.82 9.12
N SER A 176 -0.17 8.11 9.41
CA SER A 176 -0.61 9.06 8.38
C SER A 176 0.49 9.35 7.37
N TRP A 177 1.71 9.60 7.83
CA TRP A 177 2.88 9.80 6.97
C TRP A 177 3.15 8.56 6.11
N TRP A 178 3.18 7.39 6.75
CA TRP A 178 3.42 6.12 6.06
C TRP A 178 2.35 5.87 5.00
N ASN A 179 1.07 5.95 5.35
CA ASN A 179 -0.02 5.75 4.38
C ASN A 179 0.03 6.79 3.25
N HIS A 180 0.41 8.04 3.53
CA HIS A 180 0.49 9.07 2.49
C HIS A 180 1.57 8.75 1.46
N LEU A 181 2.78 8.39 1.88
CA LEU A 181 3.88 8.06 0.96
C LEU A 181 3.65 6.71 0.29
N HIS A 182 3.32 5.68 1.07
CA HIS A 182 3.18 4.30 0.61
C HIS A 182 2.07 4.13 -0.43
N ASN A 183 0.94 4.83 -0.28
CA ASN A 183 -0.10 4.82 -1.30
C ASN A 183 0.34 5.48 -2.62
N GLN A 184 1.21 6.48 -2.57
CA GLN A 184 1.76 7.10 -3.79
C GLN A 184 2.75 6.17 -4.48
N HIS A 185 3.61 5.50 -3.70
CA HIS A 185 4.50 4.46 -4.21
C HIS A 185 3.69 3.39 -4.95
N HIS A 186 2.66 2.80 -4.33
CA HIS A 186 1.84 1.77 -4.98
C HIS A 186 0.99 2.26 -6.15
N ALA A 187 0.70 3.57 -6.25
CA ALA A 187 0.00 4.11 -7.40
C ALA A 187 0.87 4.07 -8.66
N LYS A 188 2.15 4.45 -8.55
CA LYS A 188 3.08 4.42 -9.70
C LYS A 188 4.48 4.07 -9.20
N PRO A 189 4.73 2.78 -8.88
CA PRO A 189 6.00 2.36 -8.32
C PRO A 189 7.11 2.54 -9.35
N ASN A 190 8.30 2.90 -8.88
CA ASN A 190 9.51 3.13 -9.67
C ASN A 190 9.35 4.13 -10.83
N CYS A 191 8.35 5.02 -10.74
CA CYS A 191 8.12 6.05 -11.74
C CYS A 191 8.70 7.38 -11.26
N PHE A 192 9.75 7.87 -11.91
CA PHE A 192 10.38 9.14 -11.54
C PHE A 192 9.37 10.31 -11.46
N ARG A 193 9.50 11.15 -10.43
CA ARG A 193 8.58 12.24 -10.04
C ARG A 193 7.18 11.84 -9.58
N LYS A 194 6.80 10.57 -9.71
CA LYS A 194 5.51 10.05 -9.22
C LYS A 194 5.70 9.26 -7.92
N ASP A 195 6.65 8.35 -7.92
CA ASP A 195 7.04 7.56 -6.76
C ASP A 195 7.85 8.43 -5.77
N PRO A 196 7.37 8.65 -4.53
CA PRO A 196 8.13 9.39 -3.53
C PRO A 196 9.40 8.67 -3.07
N ASP A 197 9.49 7.34 -3.20
CA ASP A 197 10.61 6.54 -2.70
C ASP A 197 11.89 6.79 -3.52
N LEU A 198 11.74 7.33 -4.73
CA LEU A 198 12.84 7.75 -5.60
C LEU A 198 13.34 9.18 -5.30
N ASN A 199 12.69 9.94 -4.42
CA ASN A 199 13.07 11.32 -4.11
C ASN A 199 14.26 11.44 -3.15
N MET A 200 15.14 10.44 -3.11
CA MET A 200 16.37 10.44 -2.31
C MET A 200 17.61 10.80 -3.13
N HIS A 201 17.43 11.25 -4.38
CA HIS A 201 18.50 11.79 -5.21
C HIS A 201 19.07 13.09 -4.64
N PRO A 202 20.40 13.29 -4.63
CA PRO A 202 21.46 12.41 -5.18
C PRO A 202 22.05 11.42 -4.17
N LEU A 203 21.58 11.39 -2.93
CA LEU A 203 22.28 10.73 -1.82
C LEU A 203 22.24 9.19 -1.88
N LEU A 204 21.10 8.61 -2.27
CA LEU A 204 20.90 7.15 -2.26
C LEU A 204 20.65 6.56 -3.66
N PHE A 205 20.08 7.35 -4.57
CA PHE A 205 19.81 6.94 -5.94
C PHE A 205 20.38 7.98 -6.91
N SER A 206 21.14 7.52 -7.91
CA SER A 206 21.60 8.36 -9.01
C SER A 206 20.61 8.30 -10.17
N LEU A 207 20.30 9.45 -10.76
CA LEU A 207 19.49 9.52 -11.98
C LEU A 207 20.38 9.25 -13.19
N GLY A 208 20.40 7.99 -13.65
CA GLY A 208 21.03 7.60 -14.91
C GLY A 208 20.04 7.64 -16.09
N LYS A 209 20.55 7.84 -17.32
CA LYS A 209 19.75 7.62 -18.55
C LYS A 209 19.41 6.14 -18.76
N THR A 210 20.16 5.25 -18.13
CA THR A 210 19.99 3.79 -18.22
C THR A 210 19.54 3.30 -16.85
N LEU A 211 18.26 2.97 -16.71
CA LEU A 211 17.79 2.16 -15.58
C LEU A 211 18.35 0.74 -15.75
N SER A 212 18.65 0.05 -14.65
CA SER A 212 19.06 -1.35 -14.70
C SER A 212 17.99 -2.16 -15.43
N ILE A 213 18.34 -2.65 -16.61
CA ILE A 213 17.55 -3.63 -17.35
C ILE A 213 17.95 -4.96 -16.73
N GLU A 214 16.99 -5.77 -16.25
CA GLU A 214 17.27 -7.16 -15.91
C GLU A 214 17.93 -7.83 -17.13
N VAL A 215 19.06 -8.49 -16.89
CA VAL A 215 19.71 -9.43 -17.83
C VAL A 215 19.17 -10.81 -17.54
#